data_AF-A0A413V3W1-F1
#
_entry.id   AF-A0A413V3W1-F1
#
_cell.length_a   1.000
_cell.length_b   1.000
_cell.length_c   1.000
_cell.angle_alpha   90.00
_cell.angle_beta   90.00
_cell.angle_gamma   90.00
#
_symmetry.space_group_name_H-M   'P 1'
#
loop_
_entity.id
_entity.type
_entity.pdbx_description
1 polymer ?
#
loop_
_entity_poly.entity_id
_entity_poly.type
_entity_poly.pdbx_seq_one_letter_code
_entity_poly.pdbx_strand_id
1 'polypeptide(L)'
;MKMIIDIISRSCIFVVILLSSCQVNINPNKIDEELLDHLKHLADTDSLSQFTQIVGLTYSDFYSYVIIGDGSFIPESIEDREPTDIIEYSGKYFLFYLQGKPKLPGKIVDKIWPYLEGAQYSNFTWYFFKCKSCDKSMFTRKRELESYYDIEAIRNFRCLEDVKVDPLVDMTISYVRICGKDNSVSLFSDLLEIYLYIEIYNKSDSSFYLDLSSNIESRFLLKNGNQPFEFSVSEIDLLDVFPGIYNVPPFSPEQEGKTGAPINLILKCDPLRFDGVSYCEYPLKIYSLLRDSLYYIPPLDSINLDTKVLNRKIHINLPETMPCLYKIGEKEYVFLRDSLLM
;
A
#
# COMPACT_ATOMS: atom_id res chain seq x y z
N MET A 1 19.83 -5.27 3.09
CA MET A 1 18.94 -4.60 2.13
C MET A 1 17.88 -5.54 1.56
N LYS A 2 18.24 -6.68 0.94
CA LYS A 2 17.27 -7.75 0.55
C LYS A 2 16.33 -8.19 1.67
N MET A 3 16.82 -8.30 2.90
CA MET A 3 16.02 -8.73 4.06
C MET A 3 14.94 -7.74 4.48
N ILE A 4 15.12 -6.42 4.27
CA ILE A 4 14.10 -5.41 4.63
C ILE A 4 13.02 -5.35 3.54
N ILE A 5 13.39 -5.51 2.27
CA ILE A 5 12.44 -5.59 1.15
C ILE A 5 11.68 -6.93 1.17
N ASP A 6 12.33 -8.06 1.52
CA ASP A 6 11.64 -9.35 1.72
C ASP A 6 10.72 -9.32 2.94
N ILE A 7 11.12 -8.62 4.01
CA ILE A 7 10.22 -8.34 5.12
C ILE A 7 9.07 -7.46 4.62
N ILE A 8 9.27 -6.39 3.86
CA ILE A 8 8.18 -5.50 3.40
C ILE A 8 7.27 -6.16 2.35
N SER A 9 7.78 -6.92 1.38
CA SER A 9 6.97 -7.60 0.36
C SER A 9 6.14 -8.75 0.95
N ARG A 10 6.66 -9.41 2.00
CA ARG A 10 5.91 -10.36 2.81
C ARG A 10 5.04 -9.67 3.87
N SER A 11 5.43 -8.51 4.41
CA SER A 11 4.77 -7.84 5.56
C SER A 11 3.76 -6.76 5.19
N CYS A 12 3.67 -6.32 3.93
CA CYS A 12 2.59 -5.42 3.49
C CYS A 12 1.19 -6.06 3.57
N ILE A 13 1.09 -7.36 3.91
CA ILE A 13 -0.16 -8.04 4.28
C ILE A 13 -0.21 -8.39 5.79
N PHE A 14 0.89 -8.29 6.52
CA PHE A 14 0.99 -8.72 7.93
C PHE A 14 0.94 -7.54 8.91
N VAL A 15 -0.10 -6.73 8.79
CA VAL A 15 -0.47 -5.84 9.89
C VAL A 15 -1.59 -6.54 10.64
N VAL A 16 -1.24 -7.11 11.79
CA VAL A 16 -2.19 -7.66 12.76
C VAL A 16 -3.13 -6.54 13.18
N ILE A 17 -4.41 -6.67 12.83
CA ILE A 17 -5.46 -5.71 13.19
C ILE A 17 -5.79 -5.89 14.67
N LEU A 18 -5.03 -5.20 15.51
CA LEU A 18 -5.38 -5.03 16.91
C LEU A 18 -6.19 -3.74 17.10
N LEU A 19 -7.47 -3.97 17.40
CA LEU A 19 -8.36 -3.23 18.31
C LEU A 19 -9.57 -2.48 17.75
N SER A 20 -10.62 -2.61 18.56
CA SER A 20 -11.92 -1.98 18.55
C SER A 20 -11.85 -0.45 18.54
N SER A 21 -12.53 0.17 17.58
CA SER A 21 -13.19 1.46 17.80
C SER A 21 -14.53 1.48 17.06
N CYS A 22 -15.54 2.01 17.74
CA CYS A 22 -16.89 2.18 17.22
C CYS A 22 -16.85 3.04 15.96
N GLN A 23 -17.28 2.53 14.80
CA GLN A 23 -18.15 3.28 13.89
C GLN A 23 -18.73 2.49 12.71
N VAL A 24 -20.00 2.83 12.46
CA VAL A 24 -20.90 2.57 11.31
C VAL A 24 -21.36 1.12 11.10
N ASN A 25 -22.63 0.91 11.46
CA ASN A 25 -23.50 -0.18 11.00
C ASN A 25 -23.43 -0.31 9.47
N ILE A 26 -22.56 -1.18 8.96
CA ILE A 26 -22.64 -1.75 7.63
C ILE A 26 -23.23 -3.14 7.84
N ASN A 27 -24.29 -3.48 7.10
CA ASN A 27 -24.96 -4.77 7.18
C ASN A 27 -23.92 -5.91 7.05
N PRO A 28 -23.52 -6.58 8.14
CA PRO A 28 -22.34 -7.46 8.18
C PRO A 28 -22.58 -8.82 7.50
N ASN A 29 -23.73 -8.99 6.85
CA ASN A 29 -24.28 -10.28 6.49
C ASN A 29 -24.27 -10.59 4.99
N LYS A 30 -23.85 -9.66 4.12
CA LYS A 30 -23.85 -9.91 2.68
C LYS A 30 -22.46 -9.71 2.09
N ILE A 31 -21.86 -10.80 1.61
CA ILE A 31 -20.67 -10.77 0.77
C ILE A 31 -21.06 -10.14 -0.57
N ASP A 32 -20.17 -9.30 -1.10
CA ASP A 32 -20.38 -8.61 -2.37
C ASP A 32 -20.63 -9.61 -3.53
N GLU A 33 -21.68 -9.37 -4.32
CA GLU A 33 -22.08 -10.29 -5.40
C GLU A 33 -21.06 -10.33 -6.53
N GLU A 34 -20.42 -9.20 -6.85
CA GLU A 34 -19.38 -9.10 -7.89
C GLU A 34 -18.12 -9.86 -7.46
N LEU A 35 -17.74 -9.75 -6.18
CA LEU A 35 -16.67 -10.59 -5.60
C LEU A 35 -17.01 -12.08 -5.74
N LEU A 36 -18.25 -12.48 -5.42
CA LEU A 36 -18.66 -13.88 -5.53
C LEU A 36 -18.61 -14.38 -6.97
N ASP A 37 -19.00 -13.55 -7.94
CA ASP A 37 -18.93 -13.93 -9.35
C ASP A 37 -17.49 -14.12 -9.82
N HIS A 38 -16.56 -13.26 -9.38
CA HIS A 38 -15.12 -13.47 -9.60
C HIS A 38 -14.61 -14.76 -8.96
N LEU A 39 -14.98 -15.04 -7.70
CA LEU A 39 -14.56 -16.26 -7.00
C LEU A 39 -15.09 -17.53 -7.68
N LYS A 40 -16.35 -17.54 -8.11
CA LYS A 40 -16.93 -18.65 -8.88
C LYS A 40 -16.20 -18.85 -10.20
N HIS A 41 -15.92 -17.76 -10.93
CA HIS A 41 -15.17 -17.84 -12.17
C HIS A 41 -13.78 -18.45 -11.95
N LEU A 42 -13.03 -17.99 -10.94
CA LEU A 42 -11.71 -18.55 -10.63
C LEU A 42 -11.78 -20.02 -10.17
N ALA A 43 -12.86 -20.40 -9.48
CA ALA A 43 -13.11 -21.77 -9.08
C ALA A 43 -13.37 -22.67 -10.31
N ASP A 44 -14.09 -22.19 -11.31
CA ASP A 44 -14.40 -22.93 -12.55
C ASP A 44 -13.19 -23.02 -13.49
N THR A 45 -12.23 -22.08 -13.43
CA THR A 45 -11.00 -22.10 -14.25
C THR A 45 -9.83 -22.81 -13.58
N ASP A 46 -10.07 -23.60 -12.54
CA ASP A 46 -9.05 -24.29 -11.72
C ASP A 46 -7.92 -23.40 -11.21
N SER A 47 -8.19 -22.11 -11.07
CA SER A 47 -7.21 -21.13 -10.57
C SER A 47 -7.16 -21.11 -9.04
N LEU A 48 -8.22 -21.57 -8.39
CA LEU A 48 -8.33 -21.71 -6.94
C LEU A 48 -8.22 -23.16 -6.50
N SER A 49 -7.52 -23.36 -5.39
CA SER A 49 -7.49 -24.65 -4.68
C SER A 49 -8.86 -24.97 -4.06
N GLN A 50 -8.95 -26.16 -3.46
CA GLN A 50 -10.17 -26.60 -2.77
C GLN A 50 -10.58 -25.65 -1.63
N PHE A 51 -9.62 -24.93 -1.03
CA PHE A 51 -9.88 -23.96 0.02
C PHE A 51 -9.24 -22.63 -0.35
N THR A 52 -10.06 -21.62 -0.57
CA THR A 52 -9.59 -20.26 -0.82
C THR A 52 -9.85 -19.42 0.39
N GLN A 53 -8.84 -18.67 0.82
CA GLN A 53 -8.98 -17.73 1.93
C GLN A 53 -9.18 -16.33 1.38
N ILE A 54 -10.14 -15.61 1.96
CA ILE A 54 -10.51 -14.27 1.56
C ILE A 54 -10.44 -13.38 2.79
N VAL A 55 -9.44 -12.50 2.84
CA VAL A 55 -9.30 -11.51 3.91
C VAL A 55 -9.96 -10.22 3.45
N GLY A 56 -11.01 -9.79 4.15
CA GLY A 56 -11.77 -8.60 3.83
C GLY A 56 -11.52 -7.47 4.82
N LEU A 57 -11.02 -6.34 4.33
CA LEU A 57 -10.83 -5.10 5.07
C LEU A 57 -11.88 -4.07 4.65
N THR A 58 -12.37 -3.32 5.62
CA THR A 58 -13.36 -2.27 5.38
C THR A 58 -12.72 -0.91 5.66
N TYR A 59 -12.54 -0.13 4.60
CA TYR A 59 -12.11 1.26 4.67
C TYR A 59 -13.32 2.19 4.66
N SER A 60 -13.15 3.48 4.93
CA SER A 60 -14.27 4.43 4.99
C SER A 60 -15.05 4.54 3.66
N ASP A 61 -14.36 4.51 2.52
CA ASP A 61 -14.92 4.71 1.17
C ASP A 61 -14.78 3.49 0.22
N PHE A 62 -14.03 2.44 0.56
CA PHE A 62 -13.97 1.18 -0.22
C PHE A 62 -13.92 -0.08 0.65
N TYR A 63 -14.22 -1.21 0.00
CA TYR A 63 -13.93 -2.55 0.52
C TYR A 63 -12.69 -3.10 -0.18
N SER A 64 -11.86 -3.81 0.57
CA SER A 64 -10.67 -4.48 0.06
C SER A 64 -10.68 -5.95 0.41
N TYR A 65 -10.43 -6.81 -0.59
CA TYR A 65 -10.37 -8.24 -0.41
C TYR A 65 -9.07 -8.78 -1.01
N VAL A 66 -8.33 -9.53 -0.19
CA VAL A 66 -7.18 -10.31 -0.61
C VAL A 66 -7.61 -11.76 -0.70
N ILE A 67 -7.46 -12.35 -1.89
CA ILE A 67 -7.88 -13.71 -2.20
C ILE A 67 -6.62 -14.54 -2.37
N ILE A 68 -6.46 -15.48 -1.45
CA ILE A 68 -5.30 -16.35 -1.35
C ILE A 68 -5.74 -17.74 -1.78
N GLY A 69 -5.33 -18.12 -3.00
CA GLY A 69 -5.75 -19.36 -3.62
C GLY A 69 -4.99 -20.59 -3.14
N ASP A 70 -3.92 -20.42 -2.37
CA ASP A 70 -3.17 -21.50 -1.75
C ASP A 70 -3.52 -21.64 -0.25
N GLY A 71 -3.71 -22.87 0.21
CA GLY A 71 -3.96 -23.15 1.63
C GLY A 71 -2.76 -22.87 2.55
N SER A 72 -1.68 -22.27 2.04
CA SER A 72 -0.40 -22.08 2.73
C SER A 72 -0.45 -20.95 3.77
N PHE A 73 -1.40 -20.04 3.64
CA PHE A 73 -1.48 -18.86 4.49
C PHE A 73 -2.40 -19.09 5.68
N ILE A 74 -1.86 -19.56 6.80
CA ILE A 74 -2.50 -19.36 8.10
C ILE A 74 -1.50 -18.55 8.91
N PRO A 75 -1.67 -17.23 9.04
CA PRO A 75 -0.82 -16.46 9.94
C PRO A 75 -1.00 -17.05 11.32
N GLU A 76 0.11 -17.45 11.92
CA GLU A 76 0.15 -17.82 13.34
C GLU A 76 -0.35 -16.68 14.26
N SER A 77 -0.56 -15.47 13.71
CA SER A 77 -1.09 -14.28 14.37
C SER A 77 -2.57 -13.96 14.11
N ILE A 78 -3.34 -14.77 13.36
CA ILE A 78 -4.82 -14.70 13.46
C ILE A 78 -5.20 -15.44 14.74
N GLU A 79 -5.19 -14.72 15.86
CA GLU A 79 -5.38 -15.28 17.21
C GLU A 79 -6.72 -16.01 17.45
N ASP A 80 -7.66 -16.10 16.50
CA ASP A 80 -8.52 -17.30 16.46
C ASP A 80 -8.83 -17.74 15.02
N ARG A 81 -8.53 -19.01 14.76
CA ARG A 81 -8.52 -19.72 13.48
C ARG A 81 -9.84 -19.73 12.69
N GLU A 82 -10.91 -19.14 13.21
CA GLU A 82 -12.27 -19.33 12.69
C GLU A 82 -12.64 -18.26 11.66
N PRO A 83 -13.10 -18.67 10.47
CA PRO A 83 -13.63 -17.73 9.49
C PRO A 83 -14.90 -17.09 10.03
N THR A 84 -15.17 -15.90 9.51
CA THR A 84 -16.39 -15.13 9.77
C THR A 84 -17.55 -15.52 8.84
N ASP A 85 -17.25 -16.18 7.71
CA ASP A 85 -18.22 -16.73 6.79
C ASP A 85 -17.62 -17.86 5.93
N ILE A 86 -18.45 -18.76 5.42
CA ILE A 86 -18.04 -19.86 4.54
C ILE A 86 -19.07 -20.03 3.43
N ILE A 87 -18.58 -20.12 2.18
CA ILE A 87 -19.40 -20.46 1.02
C ILE A 87 -18.82 -21.70 0.35
N GLU A 88 -19.66 -22.70 0.12
CA GLU A 88 -19.33 -23.85 -0.74
C GLU A 88 -19.83 -23.57 -2.17
N TYR A 89 -18.95 -23.77 -3.15
CA TYR A 89 -19.28 -23.69 -4.57
C TYR A 89 -18.55 -24.81 -5.32
N SER A 90 -19.31 -25.68 -5.99
CA SER A 90 -18.77 -26.79 -6.80
C SER A 90 -17.74 -27.66 -6.05
N GLY A 91 -17.95 -27.90 -4.75
CA GLY A 91 -17.04 -28.69 -3.90
C GLY A 91 -15.76 -27.96 -3.47
N LYS A 92 -15.60 -26.67 -3.81
CA LYS A 92 -14.58 -25.77 -3.29
C LYS A 92 -15.18 -24.88 -2.19
N TYR A 93 -14.35 -24.48 -1.23
CA TYR A 93 -14.77 -23.69 -0.07
C TYR A 93 -14.07 -22.32 -0.08
N PHE A 94 -14.87 -21.27 0.06
CA PHE A 94 -14.42 -19.89 0.23
C PHE A 94 -14.53 -19.52 1.71
N LEU A 95 -13.39 -19.29 2.37
CA LEU A 95 -13.29 -18.98 3.79
C LEU A 95 -13.06 -17.47 3.96
N PHE A 96 -14.03 -16.77 4.53
CA PHE A 96 -13.97 -15.31 4.67
C PHE A 96 -13.54 -14.89 6.06
N TYR A 97 -12.54 -14.01 6.14
CA TYR A 97 -12.08 -13.34 7.36
C TYR A 97 -12.35 -11.85 7.20
N LEU A 98 -13.54 -11.41 7.60
CA LEU A 98 -14.01 -10.04 7.41
C LEU A 98 -13.80 -9.22 8.68
N GLN A 99 -13.15 -8.07 8.53
CA GLN A 99 -12.93 -7.12 9.62
C GLN A 99 -14.26 -6.72 10.29
N GLY A 100 -14.31 -6.81 11.62
CA GLY A 100 -15.48 -6.41 12.41
C GLY A 100 -16.66 -7.40 12.42
N LYS A 101 -16.58 -8.50 11.65
CA LYS A 101 -17.60 -9.57 11.68
C LYS A 101 -17.26 -10.61 12.76
N PRO A 102 -18.24 -11.05 13.57
CA PRO A 102 -18.00 -12.12 14.54
C PRO A 102 -17.63 -13.43 13.82
N LYS A 103 -16.78 -14.22 14.48
CA LYS A 103 -16.36 -15.55 14.02
C LYS A 103 -17.57 -16.50 14.01
N LEU A 104 -17.57 -17.46 13.07
CA LEU A 104 -18.59 -18.50 13.05
C LEU A 104 -18.49 -19.35 14.33
N PRO A 105 -19.64 -19.75 14.92
CA PRO A 105 -19.63 -20.51 16.16
C PRO A 105 -19.13 -21.94 15.95
N GLY A 106 -18.05 -22.28 16.66
CA GLY A 106 -17.53 -23.64 16.75
C GLY A 106 -16.48 -23.97 15.71
N LYS A 107 -15.74 -25.06 15.98
CA LYS A 107 -14.55 -25.45 15.22
C LYS A 107 -14.88 -26.04 13.85
N ILE A 108 -15.50 -25.27 12.98
CA ILE A 108 -15.75 -25.64 11.59
C ILE A 108 -14.42 -25.87 10.87
N VAL A 109 -13.39 -25.11 11.26
CA VAL A 109 -12.00 -25.25 10.80
C VAL A 109 -11.45 -26.64 11.07
N ASP A 110 -11.68 -27.21 12.25
CA ASP A 110 -11.19 -28.56 12.59
C ASP A 110 -11.81 -29.64 11.69
N LYS A 111 -13.01 -29.41 11.14
CA LYS A 111 -13.66 -30.35 10.20
C LYS A 111 -13.11 -30.24 8.78
N ILE A 112 -12.62 -29.07 8.39
CA ILE A 112 -12.05 -28.82 7.06
C ILE A 112 -10.52 -28.98 7.03
N TRP A 113 -9.85 -28.93 8.19
CA TRP A 113 -8.40 -29.05 8.35
C TRP A 113 -7.78 -30.27 7.66
N PRO A 114 -8.36 -31.50 7.77
CA PRO A 114 -7.80 -32.68 7.13
C PRO A 114 -7.76 -32.61 5.60
N TYR A 115 -8.49 -31.67 4.99
CA TYR A 115 -8.54 -31.46 3.55
C TYR A 115 -7.61 -30.33 3.08
N LEU A 116 -7.00 -29.57 4.00
CA LEU A 116 -5.99 -28.56 3.69
C LEU A 116 -4.62 -29.20 3.40
N GLU A 117 -4.33 -30.38 3.95
CA GLU A 117 -3.11 -31.13 3.70
C GLU A 117 -3.10 -31.68 2.25
N GLY A 118 -2.27 -31.08 1.38
CA GLY A 118 -2.06 -31.54 0.00
C GLY A 118 -2.70 -30.67 -1.09
N ALA A 119 -3.24 -29.51 -0.74
CA ALA A 119 -3.77 -28.57 -1.73
C ALA A 119 -2.69 -28.09 -2.73
N GLN A 120 -3.06 -27.99 -4.01
CA GLN A 120 -2.20 -27.40 -5.04
C GLN A 120 -2.07 -25.89 -4.79
N TYR A 121 -0.83 -25.40 -4.80
CA TYR A 121 -0.50 -24.01 -4.56
C TYR A 121 -0.72 -23.21 -5.85
N SER A 122 -1.47 -22.11 -5.74
CA SER A 122 -1.50 -21.10 -6.79
C SER A 122 -0.37 -20.12 -6.57
N ASN A 123 0.40 -19.82 -7.61
CA ASN A 123 1.46 -18.79 -7.55
C ASN A 123 0.90 -17.36 -7.62
N PHE A 124 -0.42 -17.21 -7.50
CA PHE A 124 -1.11 -15.93 -7.60
C PHE A 124 -1.86 -15.60 -6.31
N THR A 125 -1.82 -14.33 -5.97
CA THR A 125 -2.74 -13.69 -5.02
C THR A 125 -3.63 -12.74 -5.81
N TRP A 126 -4.94 -12.80 -5.61
CA TRP A 126 -5.88 -11.88 -6.26
C TRP A 126 -6.32 -10.79 -5.29
N TYR A 127 -6.69 -9.65 -5.85
CA TYR A 127 -7.15 -8.49 -5.13
C TYR A 127 -8.43 -7.99 -5.75
N PHE A 128 -9.43 -7.73 -4.90
CA PHE A 128 -10.68 -7.10 -5.29
C PHE A 128 -10.90 -5.86 -4.45
N PHE A 129 -11.07 -4.70 -5.10
CA PHE A 129 -11.46 -3.46 -4.44
C PHE A 129 -12.81 -2.99 -4.98
N LYS A 130 -13.70 -2.52 -4.10
CA LYS A 130 -15.01 -1.98 -4.47
C LYS A 130 -15.26 -0.65 -3.79
N CYS A 131 -15.49 0.39 -4.60
CA CYS A 131 -15.91 1.70 -4.13
C CYS A 131 -17.29 1.62 -3.48
N LYS A 132 -17.48 2.29 -2.33
CA LYS A 132 -18.78 2.35 -1.65
C LYS A 132 -19.68 3.46 -2.16
N SER A 133 -19.07 4.54 -2.66
CA SER A 133 -19.76 5.74 -3.13
C SER A 133 -20.05 5.74 -4.63
N CYS A 134 -19.51 4.77 -5.37
CA CYS A 134 -19.54 4.71 -6.82
C CYS A 134 -19.47 3.26 -7.31
N ASP A 135 -19.84 3.01 -8.57
CA ASP A 135 -19.87 1.65 -9.13
C ASP A 135 -18.48 1.07 -9.46
N LYS A 136 -17.41 1.84 -9.22
CA LYS A 136 -16.04 1.44 -9.55
C LYS A 136 -15.59 0.22 -8.72
N SER A 137 -15.10 -0.78 -9.42
CA SER A 137 -14.43 -1.95 -8.84
C SER A 137 -13.11 -2.20 -9.56
N MET A 138 -12.26 -3.02 -8.95
CA MET A 138 -11.02 -3.50 -9.54
C MET A 138 -10.81 -4.93 -9.12
N PHE A 139 -10.55 -5.81 -10.09
CA PHE A 139 -10.14 -7.19 -9.87
C PHE A 139 -8.83 -7.45 -10.60
N THR A 140 -7.77 -7.80 -9.86
CA THR A 140 -6.45 -8.04 -10.42
C THR A 140 -5.70 -9.12 -9.64
N ARG A 141 -4.51 -9.49 -10.10
CA ARG A 141 -3.67 -10.50 -9.46
C ARG A 141 -2.20 -10.09 -9.44
N LYS A 142 -1.49 -10.64 -8.47
CA LYS A 142 -0.04 -10.57 -8.27
C LYS A 142 0.55 -11.95 -8.34
N ARG A 143 1.68 -12.12 -9.01
CA ARG A 143 2.54 -13.31 -8.86
C ARG A 143 3.27 -13.23 -7.53
N GLU A 144 3.57 -14.38 -6.91
CA GLU A 144 4.19 -14.44 -5.58
C GLU A 144 5.39 -13.48 -5.38
N LEU A 145 6.26 -13.36 -6.39
CA LEU A 145 7.49 -12.57 -6.35
C LEU A 145 7.35 -11.09 -6.75
N GLU A 146 6.21 -10.67 -7.31
CA GLU A 146 5.97 -9.27 -7.65
C GLU A 146 5.72 -8.45 -6.38
N SER A 147 6.11 -7.17 -6.33
CA SER A 147 5.66 -6.31 -5.23
C SER A 147 4.17 -6.02 -5.39
N TYR A 148 3.44 -5.91 -4.27
CA TYR A 148 2.02 -5.53 -4.30
C TYR A 148 1.81 -4.18 -4.99
N TYR A 149 2.76 -3.26 -4.79
CA TYR A 149 2.75 -1.96 -5.43
C TYR A 149 3.30 -1.97 -6.86
N ASP A 150 3.83 -3.08 -7.40
CA ASP A 150 4.21 -3.12 -8.83
C ASP A 150 2.99 -3.21 -9.76
N ILE A 151 1.81 -3.52 -9.23
CA ILE A 151 0.57 -3.58 -10.00
C ILE A 151 -0.05 -2.19 -10.10
N GLU A 152 -0.03 -1.62 -11.30
CA GLU A 152 -0.54 -0.27 -11.57
C GLU A 152 -2.01 -0.09 -11.16
N ALA A 153 -2.85 -1.10 -11.40
CA ALA A 153 -4.26 -1.07 -11.01
C ALA A 153 -4.43 -0.90 -9.49
N ILE A 154 -3.55 -1.51 -8.69
CA ILE A 154 -3.57 -1.42 -7.23
C ILE A 154 -3.11 -0.03 -6.79
N ARG A 155 -1.97 0.45 -7.32
CA ARG A 155 -1.43 1.77 -6.98
C ARG A 155 -2.44 2.89 -7.24
N ASN A 156 -3.15 2.81 -8.36
CA ASN A 156 -4.00 3.89 -8.86
C ASN A 156 -5.49 3.72 -8.49
N PHE A 157 -5.86 2.70 -7.71
CA PHE A 157 -7.23 2.55 -7.26
C PHE A 157 -7.60 3.66 -6.27
N ARG A 158 -8.61 4.48 -6.64
CA ARG A 158 -9.24 5.50 -5.77
C ARG A 158 -10.73 5.61 -6.10
N CYS A 159 -11.53 5.93 -5.08
CA CYS A 159 -13.00 6.04 -5.17
C CYS A 159 -13.48 7.41 -5.68
N LEU A 160 -12.89 8.49 -5.18
CA LEU A 160 -13.45 9.84 -5.31
C LEU A 160 -12.78 10.71 -6.37
N GLU A 161 -11.62 10.31 -6.91
CA GLU A 161 -10.93 11.06 -7.95
C GLU A 161 -10.22 10.13 -8.93
N ASP A 162 -10.26 10.48 -10.23
CA ASP A 162 -9.23 10.01 -11.15
C ASP A 162 -7.93 10.70 -10.73
N VAL A 163 -7.06 9.95 -10.05
CA VAL A 163 -5.66 10.36 -9.89
C VAL A 163 -5.19 10.79 -11.27
N LYS A 164 -4.68 12.01 -11.40
CA LYS A 164 -3.98 12.41 -12.62
C LYS A 164 -2.68 11.61 -12.67
N VAL A 165 -2.81 10.35 -13.11
CA VAL A 165 -1.69 9.46 -13.34
C VAL A 165 -0.99 9.99 -14.57
N ASP A 166 0.27 10.30 -14.39
CA ASP A 166 1.08 10.74 -15.48
C ASP A 166 1.30 9.56 -16.47
N PRO A 167 1.14 9.79 -17.78
CA PRO A 167 1.13 8.72 -18.77
C PRO A 167 2.52 8.12 -19.02
N LEU A 168 3.60 8.80 -18.59
CA LEU A 168 4.97 8.38 -18.86
C LEU A 168 5.72 7.97 -17.60
N VAL A 169 5.36 8.52 -16.44
CA VAL A 169 6.04 8.27 -15.17
C VAL A 169 5.02 8.09 -14.07
N ASP A 170 5.20 7.09 -13.23
CA ASP A 170 4.44 6.95 -12.00
C ASP A 170 5.43 6.91 -10.83
N MET A 171 5.31 7.87 -9.91
CA MET A 171 6.09 7.88 -8.68
C MET A 171 5.16 7.46 -7.55
N THR A 172 5.46 6.35 -6.91
CA THR A 172 4.61 5.80 -5.86
C THR A 172 5.41 5.57 -4.60
N ILE A 173 4.84 5.95 -3.47
CA ILE A 173 5.36 5.60 -2.15
C ILE A 173 5.12 4.12 -1.95
N SER A 174 6.20 3.39 -1.67
CA SER A 174 6.19 1.93 -1.44
C SER A 174 6.52 1.56 0.02
N TYR A 175 6.97 2.53 0.84
CA TYR A 175 7.02 2.39 2.30
C TYR A 175 7.04 3.76 2.99
N VAL A 176 6.37 3.85 4.16
CA VAL A 176 6.31 5.05 5.00
C VAL A 176 6.71 4.70 6.44
N ARG A 177 7.69 5.44 6.98
CA ARG A 177 7.99 5.45 8.42
C ARG A 177 7.93 6.86 8.96
N ILE A 178 7.21 7.02 10.06
CA ILE A 178 7.00 8.29 10.74
C ILE A 178 7.56 8.15 12.16
N CYS A 179 8.56 8.95 12.50
CA CYS A 179 9.16 8.93 13.83
C CYS A 179 8.64 10.12 14.65
N GLY A 180 8.24 9.86 15.87
CA GLY A 180 7.78 10.89 16.80
C GLY A 180 8.20 10.64 18.24
N LYS A 181 8.00 11.65 19.09
CA LYS A 181 8.13 11.49 20.55
C LYS A 181 6.83 11.02 21.16
N ASP A 182 6.96 10.19 22.19
CA ASP A 182 5.84 9.73 23.01
C ASP A 182 5.15 10.93 23.71
N ASN A 183 3.86 10.82 23.94
CA ASN A 183 3.07 11.76 24.72
C ASN A 183 2.16 10.98 25.67
N SER A 184 2.09 11.39 26.93
CA SER A 184 1.20 10.73 27.90
C SER A 184 -0.30 10.95 27.60
N VAL A 185 -0.64 11.93 26.75
CA VAL A 185 -2.04 12.34 26.47
C VAL A 185 -2.51 11.92 25.07
N SER A 186 -1.60 11.77 24.11
CA SER A 186 -1.89 11.42 22.71
C SER A 186 -0.93 10.34 22.22
N LEU A 187 -1.22 9.66 21.11
CA LEU A 187 -0.30 8.66 20.56
C LEU A 187 1.12 9.24 20.36
N PHE A 188 1.23 10.51 19.95
CA PHE A 188 2.51 11.19 19.81
C PHE A 188 2.41 12.70 20.08
N SER A 189 3.53 13.33 20.44
CA SER A 189 3.64 14.76 20.76
C SER A 189 4.34 15.55 19.65
N ASP A 190 5.53 15.14 19.26
CA ASP A 190 6.35 15.87 18.29
C ASP A 190 6.68 14.95 17.11
N LEU A 191 6.36 15.38 15.89
CA LEU A 191 6.87 14.74 14.67
C LEU A 191 8.35 15.11 14.51
N LEU A 192 9.21 14.11 14.44
CA LEU A 192 10.66 14.27 14.31
C LEU A 192 11.15 13.97 12.90
N GLU A 193 10.58 12.94 12.26
CA GLU A 193 11.05 12.46 10.97
C GLU A 193 9.91 11.84 10.18
N ILE A 194 9.89 12.08 8.88
CA ILE A 194 9.18 11.23 7.92
C ILE A 194 10.22 10.65 6.97
N TYR A 195 10.25 9.33 6.87
CA TYR A 195 11.04 8.59 5.91
C TYR A 195 10.11 7.92 4.90
N LEU A 196 10.42 8.09 3.62
CA LEU A 196 9.67 7.52 2.50
C LEU A 196 10.61 6.70 1.63
N TYR A 197 10.16 5.51 1.24
CA TYR A 197 10.71 4.75 0.13
C TYR A 197 9.78 4.95 -1.07
N ILE A 198 10.31 5.48 -2.17
CA ILE A 198 9.56 5.79 -3.39
C ILE A 198 10.10 4.94 -4.52
N GLU A 199 9.19 4.44 -5.34
CA GLU A 199 9.50 3.72 -6.57
C GLU A 199 9.03 4.55 -7.77
N ILE A 200 9.93 4.71 -8.74
CA ILE A 200 9.66 5.40 -10.00
C ILE A 200 9.48 4.37 -11.11
N TYR A 201 8.28 4.33 -11.66
CA TYR A 201 7.91 3.49 -12.79
C TYR A 201 7.97 4.32 -14.07
N ASN A 202 9.00 4.09 -14.88
CA ASN A 202 9.08 4.65 -16.23
C ASN A 202 8.20 3.82 -17.17
N LYS A 203 7.06 4.39 -17.58
CA LYS A 203 6.09 3.75 -18.49
C LYS A 203 6.42 3.94 -19.97
N SER A 204 7.47 4.69 -20.28
CA SER A 204 7.89 4.94 -21.65
C SER A 204 8.85 3.87 -22.17
N ASP A 205 8.97 3.77 -23.49
CA ASP A 205 9.86 2.79 -24.15
C ASP A 205 11.35 3.17 -24.08
N SER A 206 11.69 4.30 -23.46
CA SER A 206 13.06 4.82 -23.40
C SER A 206 13.43 5.32 -22.01
N SER A 207 14.71 5.29 -21.66
CA SER A 207 15.14 5.88 -20.40
C SER A 207 14.97 7.39 -20.39
N PHE A 208 14.62 7.93 -19.23
CA PHE A 208 14.70 9.36 -18.94
C PHE A 208 15.71 9.63 -17.83
N TYR A 209 16.09 10.89 -17.67
CA TYR A 209 17.00 11.35 -16.62
C TYR A 209 16.24 12.07 -15.52
N LEU A 210 16.49 11.68 -14.27
CA LEU A 210 16.02 12.36 -13.08
C LEU A 210 17.10 13.32 -12.60
N ASP A 211 16.81 14.62 -12.61
CA ASP A 211 17.74 15.65 -12.19
C ASP A 211 17.54 16.04 -10.72
N LEU A 212 18.55 15.71 -9.91
CA LEU A 212 18.72 16.04 -8.50
C LEU A 212 20.04 16.82 -8.27
N SER A 213 20.67 17.34 -9.33
CA SER A 213 22.03 17.88 -9.33
C SER A 213 22.18 19.26 -8.68
N SER A 214 21.09 20.04 -8.58
CA SER A 214 21.13 21.39 -8.00
C SER A 214 20.62 21.42 -6.57
N ASN A 215 21.37 22.10 -5.69
CA ASN A 215 20.91 22.57 -4.36
C ASN A 215 19.85 23.69 -4.41
N ILE A 216 19.35 24.04 -5.60
CA ILE A 216 18.31 25.05 -5.76
C ILE A 216 16.97 24.38 -5.42
N GLU A 217 16.55 24.57 -4.17
CA GLU A 217 15.21 24.34 -3.61
C GLU A 217 14.59 22.97 -3.93
N SER A 218 14.68 22.07 -2.94
CA SER A 218 13.71 21.03 -2.61
C SER A 218 12.88 20.43 -3.76
N ARG A 219 13.45 19.41 -4.39
CA ARG A 219 12.82 18.63 -5.46
C ARG A 219 11.58 17.89 -5.01
N PHE A 220 11.48 17.53 -3.74
CA PHE A 220 10.39 16.74 -3.19
C PHE A 220 9.67 17.55 -2.12
N LEU A 221 8.46 18.00 -2.44
CA LEU A 221 7.69 18.94 -1.61
C LEU A 221 6.40 18.33 -1.11
N LEU A 222 6.20 18.40 0.20
CA LEU A 222 4.93 18.13 0.86
C LEU A 222 4.23 19.45 1.18
N LYS A 223 3.19 19.77 0.41
CA LYS A 223 2.48 21.03 0.54
C LYS A 223 1.55 21.01 1.77
N ASN A 224 1.80 21.88 2.75
CA ASN A 224 0.88 22.13 3.86
C ASN A 224 0.44 23.61 3.86
N GLY A 225 -0.62 23.92 3.13
CA GLY A 225 -1.06 25.31 2.94
C GLY A 225 0.00 26.12 2.18
N ASN A 226 0.48 27.21 2.80
CA ASN A 226 1.47 28.13 2.22
C ASN A 226 2.92 27.79 2.60
N GLN A 227 3.14 26.86 3.54
CA GLN A 227 4.47 26.46 3.98
C GLN A 227 4.71 25.00 3.57
N PRO A 228 5.46 24.75 2.47
CA PRO A 228 5.80 23.39 2.08
C PRO A 228 6.89 22.83 3.01
N PHE A 229 6.85 21.51 3.22
CA PHE A 229 7.96 20.77 3.83
C PHE A 229 8.80 20.12 2.74
N GLU A 230 10.12 20.16 2.94
CA GLU A 230 11.10 19.76 1.94
C GLU A 230 11.75 18.44 2.33
N PHE A 231 11.63 17.44 1.47
CA PHE A 231 12.32 16.18 1.64
C PHE A 231 13.71 16.24 1.00
N SER A 232 14.71 15.77 1.76
CA SER A 232 16.04 15.49 1.26
C SER A 232 16.11 14.06 0.72
N VAL A 233 16.91 13.84 -0.32
CA VAL A 233 17.23 12.49 -0.79
C VAL A 233 18.27 11.90 0.15
N SER A 234 17.93 10.81 0.85
CA SER A 234 18.86 10.14 1.76
C SER A 234 19.68 9.06 1.07
N GLU A 235 19.09 8.40 0.07
CA GLU A 235 19.72 7.31 -0.69
C GLU A 235 19.02 7.17 -2.05
N ILE A 236 19.79 6.77 -3.07
CA ILE A 236 19.32 6.54 -4.43
C ILE A 236 20.12 5.37 -5.02
N ASP A 237 19.42 4.37 -5.51
CA ASP A 237 20.03 3.18 -6.13
C ASP A 237 19.76 3.20 -7.63
N LEU A 238 20.34 4.21 -8.30
CA LEU A 238 20.25 4.42 -9.74
C LEU A 238 21.61 4.75 -10.32
N LEU A 239 21.80 4.41 -11.60
CA LEU A 239 23.02 4.76 -12.31
C LEU A 239 23.14 6.28 -12.45
N ASP A 240 24.12 6.85 -11.77
CA ASP A 240 24.54 8.23 -11.93
C ASP A 240 25.26 8.39 -13.28
N VAL A 241 24.71 9.22 -14.17
CA VAL A 241 25.28 9.49 -15.50
C VAL A 241 26.11 10.78 -15.49
N PHE A 242 25.74 11.72 -14.61
CA PHE A 242 26.44 12.98 -14.33
C PHE A 242 26.10 13.38 -12.90
N PRO A 243 27.02 13.95 -12.10
CA PRO A 243 26.79 14.21 -10.67
C PRO A 243 25.39 14.74 -10.33
N GLY A 244 24.58 13.87 -9.69
CA GLY A 244 23.21 14.18 -9.29
C GLY A 244 22.14 14.03 -10.39
N ILE A 245 22.46 13.42 -11.53
CA ILE A 245 21.56 13.12 -12.65
C ILE A 245 21.53 11.61 -12.86
N TYR A 246 20.37 11.02 -12.64
CA TYR A 246 20.21 9.58 -12.58
C TYR A 246 19.43 9.06 -13.78
N ASN A 247 19.91 7.96 -14.36
CA ASN A 247 19.20 7.27 -15.43
C ASN A 247 18.07 6.41 -14.87
N VAL A 248 16.85 6.64 -15.35
CA VAL A 248 15.66 5.85 -15.01
C VAL A 248 15.26 5.01 -16.25
N PRO A 249 15.60 3.72 -16.29
CA PRO A 249 15.27 2.85 -17.42
C PRO A 249 13.76 2.54 -17.49
N PRO A 250 13.23 2.12 -18.66
CA PRO A 250 11.87 1.60 -18.78
C PRO A 250 11.58 0.51 -17.74
N PHE A 251 10.40 0.60 -17.12
CA PHE A 251 9.92 -0.42 -16.19
C PHE A 251 9.41 -1.63 -16.97
N SER A 252 9.81 -2.83 -16.54
CA SER A 252 9.36 -4.09 -17.13
C SER A 252 8.92 -5.03 -16.00
N PRO A 253 7.61 -5.24 -15.81
CA PRO A 253 7.08 -6.09 -14.74
C PRO A 253 7.35 -7.59 -14.98
N GLU A 254 7.74 -7.98 -16.19
CA GLU A 254 8.02 -9.38 -16.55
C GLU A 254 9.39 -9.87 -16.06
N GLN A 255 10.26 -8.97 -15.58
CA GLN A 255 11.58 -9.33 -15.08
C GLN A 255 11.52 -9.62 -13.58
N GLU A 256 11.78 -10.89 -13.23
CA GLU A 256 11.75 -11.39 -11.87
C GLU A 256 12.63 -10.54 -10.92
N GLY A 257 12.02 -10.02 -9.86
CA GLY A 257 12.70 -9.24 -8.83
C GLY A 257 12.99 -7.77 -9.20
N LYS A 258 12.49 -7.26 -10.34
CA LYS A 258 12.57 -5.82 -10.64
C LYS A 258 11.37 -5.07 -10.08
N THR A 259 11.64 -4.19 -9.14
CA THR A 259 10.71 -3.16 -8.70
C THR A 259 10.96 -1.85 -9.46
N GLY A 260 10.14 -0.83 -9.21
CA GLY A 260 10.39 0.51 -9.76
C GLY A 260 11.76 1.07 -9.31
N ALA A 261 12.24 2.10 -10.00
CA ALA A 261 13.51 2.76 -9.70
C ALA A 261 13.46 3.42 -8.30
N PRO A 262 14.27 2.96 -7.32
CA PRO A 262 14.04 3.29 -5.92
C PRO A 262 14.77 4.57 -5.47
N ILE A 263 14.09 5.36 -4.65
CA ILE A 263 14.61 6.59 -4.02
C ILE A 263 14.13 6.67 -2.57
N ASN A 264 15.05 6.97 -1.67
CA ASN A 264 14.75 7.18 -0.25
C ASN A 264 14.72 8.68 0.04
N LEU A 265 13.63 9.13 0.62
CA LEU A 265 13.45 10.50 1.06
C LEU A 265 13.36 10.58 2.58
N ILE A 266 13.95 11.65 3.12
CA ILE A 266 13.90 11.97 4.53
C ILE A 266 13.52 13.43 4.74
N LEU A 267 12.50 13.65 5.55
CA LEU A 267 12.16 14.95 6.10
C LEU A 267 12.54 14.91 7.58
N LYS A 268 13.59 15.64 7.96
CA LYS A 268 13.92 15.87 9.38
C LYS A 268 13.22 17.14 9.83
N CYS A 269 12.46 17.04 10.90
CA CYS A 269 11.70 18.14 11.45
C CYS A 269 12.34 18.64 12.76
N ASP A 270 12.55 19.94 12.88
CA ASP A 270 12.38 20.58 14.19
C ASP A 270 10.89 20.55 14.50
N PRO A 271 10.46 20.22 15.75
CA PRO A 271 9.15 19.64 16.05
C PRO A 271 8.01 20.25 15.25
N LEU A 272 7.53 19.48 14.27
CA LEU A 272 6.58 19.97 13.28
C LEU A 272 5.18 20.01 13.90
N ARG A 273 4.56 21.19 13.83
CA ARG A 273 3.20 21.41 14.33
C ARG A 273 2.26 21.72 13.18
N PHE A 274 1.11 21.08 13.20
CA PHE A 274 0.01 21.40 12.29
C PHE A 274 -0.92 22.38 13.00
N ASP A 275 -0.93 23.63 12.55
CA ASP A 275 -1.77 24.67 13.15
C ASP A 275 -3.25 24.25 13.16
N GLY A 276 -3.87 24.34 14.34
CA GLY A 276 -5.29 24.02 14.52
C GLY A 276 -5.65 22.53 14.46
N VAL A 277 -4.68 21.62 14.42
CA VAL A 277 -4.91 20.16 14.41
C VAL A 277 -4.55 19.58 15.78
N SER A 278 -5.39 18.73 16.35
CA SER A 278 -5.08 18.03 17.59
C SER A 278 -4.05 16.92 17.36
N TYR A 279 -3.15 16.65 18.33
CA TYR A 279 -2.19 15.55 18.23
C TYR A 279 -2.83 14.18 17.94
N CYS A 280 -4.08 13.97 18.38
CA CYS A 280 -4.83 12.75 18.08
C CYS A 280 -5.20 12.61 16.59
N GLU A 281 -5.28 13.72 15.86
CA GLU A 281 -5.65 13.78 14.44
C GLU A 281 -4.42 13.80 13.52
N TYR A 282 -3.22 13.94 14.09
CA TYR A 282 -2.01 14.02 13.28
C TYR A 282 -1.77 12.78 12.40
N PRO A 283 -2.05 11.52 12.80
CA PRO A 283 -1.84 10.39 11.91
C PRO A 283 -2.62 10.54 10.60
N LEU A 284 -3.91 10.88 10.71
CA LEU A 284 -4.79 11.14 9.58
C LEU A 284 -4.34 12.37 8.78
N LYS A 285 -3.90 13.43 9.47
CA LYS A 285 -3.37 14.64 8.81
C LYS A 285 -2.14 14.33 7.97
N ILE A 286 -1.16 13.59 8.52
CA ILE A 286 0.06 13.21 7.79
C ILE A 286 -0.31 12.32 6.60
N TYR A 287 -1.16 11.32 6.80
CA TYR A 287 -1.63 10.45 5.73
C TYR A 287 -2.26 11.27 4.59
N SER A 288 -3.18 12.18 4.91
CA SER A 288 -3.83 13.04 3.90
C SER A 288 -2.83 13.93 3.14
N LEU A 289 -1.84 14.49 3.84
CA LEU A 289 -0.81 15.30 3.20
C LEU A 289 0.05 14.45 2.24
N LEU A 290 0.49 13.27 2.67
CA LEU A 290 1.27 12.36 1.83
C LEU A 290 0.47 11.90 0.61
N ARG A 291 -0.84 11.66 0.77
CA ARG A 291 -1.73 11.20 -0.29
C ARG A 291 -2.06 12.24 -1.35
N ASP A 292 -2.21 13.50 -0.95
CA ASP A 292 -2.81 14.55 -1.79
C ASP A 292 -1.83 15.68 -2.16
N SER A 293 -0.71 15.78 -1.44
CA SER A 293 0.10 16.99 -1.43
C SER A 293 1.60 16.74 -1.53
N LEU A 294 2.05 15.53 -1.87
CA LEU A 294 3.46 15.23 -2.12
C LEU A 294 3.79 15.31 -3.62
N TYR A 295 4.84 16.05 -3.98
CA TYR A 295 5.21 16.28 -5.37
C TYR A 295 6.71 16.23 -5.60
N TYR A 296 7.10 15.73 -6.77
CA TYR A 296 8.39 16.04 -7.39
C TYR A 296 8.26 17.32 -8.23
N ILE A 297 9.21 18.25 -8.07
CA ILE A 297 9.32 19.47 -8.86
C ILE A 297 10.72 19.50 -9.52
N PRO A 298 10.79 19.46 -10.85
CA PRO A 298 12.06 19.48 -11.57
C PRO A 298 12.70 20.87 -11.57
N PRO A 299 14.02 20.97 -11.86
CA PRO A 299 14.69 22.25 -12.04
C PRO A 299 14.06 23.09 -13.16
N LEU A 300 14.03 24.41 -12.98
CA LEU A 300 13.66 25.36 -14.04
C LEU A 300 14.71 25.39 -15.15
N ASP A 301 15.99 25.28 -14.80
CA ASP A 301 17.11 25.21 -15.73
C ASP A 301 17.59 23.75 -15.85
N SER A 302 16.82 22.92 -16.56
CA SER A 302 17.28 21.55 -16.84
C SER A 302 18.51 21.60 -17.74
N ILE A 303 19.56 20.85 -17.38
CA ILE A 303 20.71 20.63 -18.27
C ILE A 303 20.16 20.05 -19.58
N ASN A 304 20.55 20.65 -20.72
CA ASN A 304 20.05 20.26 -22.03
C ASN A 304 20.69 18.93 -22.49
N LEU A 305 20.26 17.83 -21.88
CA LEU A 305 20.54 16.45 -22.25
C LEU A 305 19.44 15.98 -23.22
N ASP A 306 19.47 16.45 -24.47
CA ASP A 306 18.65 15.97 -25.59
C ASP A 306 17.16 15.65 -25.27
N THR A 307 16.46 16.51 -24.52
CA THR A 307 15.03 16.40 -24.14
C THR A 307 14.60 15.22 -23.26
N LYS A 308 15.54 14.39 -22.77
CA LYS A 308 15.22 13.18 -21.97
C LYS A 308 15.15 13.43 -20.47
N VAL A 309 15.28 14.66 -20.00
CA VAL A 309 15.16 14.98 -18.56
C VAL A 309 13.70 15.12 -18.18
N LEU A 310 13.29 14.52 -17.06
CA LEU A 310 11.96 14.74 -16.50
C LEU A 310 11.82 16.21 -16.08
N ASN A 311 11.03 16.97 -16.83
CA ASN A 311 10.94 18.44 -16.73
C ASN A 311 9.54 18.95 -16.38
N ARG A 312 8.66 18.08 -15.87
CA ARG A 312 7.36 18.47 -15.34
C ARG A 312 7.16 18.04 -13.89
N LYS A 313 6.30 18.79 -13.19
CA LYS A 313 5.85 18.46 -11.83
C LYS A 313 5.09 17.13 -11.83
N ILE A 314 5.46 16.22 -10.93
CA ILE A 314 4.82 14.92 -10.76
C ILE A 314 4.22 14.83 -9.35
N HIS A 315 2.98 14.36 -9.24
CA HIS A 315 2.40 13.99 -7.95
C HIS A 315 2.92 12.61 -7.55
N ILE A 316 3.38 12.48 -6.31
CA ILE A 316 3.85 11.19 -5.78
C ILE A 316 2.65 10.52 -5.11
N ASN A 317 2.26 9.37 -5.64
CA ASN A 317 1.07 8.67 -5.21
C ASN A 317 1.32 7.89 -3.91
N LEU A 318 0.41 8.02 -2.94
CA LEU A 318 0.26 7.09 -1.84
C LEU A 318 -0.92 6.14 -2.18
N PRO A 319 -0.68 4.83 -2.36
CA PRO A 319 -1.76 3.87 -2.55
C PRO A 319 -2.73 3.86 -1.37
N GLU A 320 -4.03 3.72 -1.63
CA GLU A 320 -5.07 3.79 -0.57
C GLU A 320 -4.92 2.71 0.51
N THR A 321 -4.33 1.57 0.15
CA THR A 321 -4.07 0.44 1.04
C THR A 321 -2.74 0.54 1.78
N MET A 322 -1.93 1.57 1.54
CA MET A 322 -0.59 1.71 2.12
C MET A 322 -0.64 1.92 3.64
N PRO A 323 -0.07 1.01 4.45
CA PRO A 323 0.15 1.26 5.87
C PRO A 323 1.24 2.30 6.09
N CYS A 324 1.09 3.10 7.14
CA CYS A 324 2.14 3.97 7.66
C CYS A 324 2.67 3.41 8.98
N LEU A 325 3.98 3.15 9.07
CA LEU A 325 4.64 2.71 10.30
C LEU A 325 4.96 3.93 11.17
N TYR A 326 4.50 3.95 12.40
CA TYR A 326 4.81 4.99 13.38
C TYR A 326 5.77 4.43 14.42
N LYS A 327 6.98 4.98 14.50
CA LYS A 327 7.92 4.71 15.58
C LYS A 327 7.86 5.83 16.60
N ILE A 328 7.32 5.54 17.78
CA ILE A 328 7.07 6.52 18.83
C ILE A 328 7.82 6.07 20.08
N GLY A 329 8.89 6.79 20.40
CA GLY A 329 9.86 6.31 21.39
C GLY A 329 10.42 4.93 21.01
N GLU A 330 10.22 3.95 21.89
CA GLU A 330 10.65 2.55 21.69
C GLU A 330 9.53 1.66 21.10
N LYS A 331 8.34 2.19 20.83
CA LYS A 331 7.19 1.44 20.33
C LYS A 331 7.00 1.66 18.83
N GLU A 332 6.51 0.64 18.16
CA GLU A 332 6.11 0.70 16.75
C GLU A 332 4.62 0.44 16.65
N TYR A 333 3.94 1.24 15.84
CA TYR A 333 2.50 1.18 15.59
C TYR A 333 2.30 1.16 14.08
N VAL A 334 1.22 0.55 13.61
CA VAL A 334 0.86 0.59 12.20
C VAL A 334 -0.46 1.28 12.01
N PHE A 335 -0.46 2.34 11.21
CA PHE A 335 -1.69 3.05 10.86
C PHE A 335 -2.13 2.66 9.46
N LEU A 336 -3.30 2.03 9.37
CA LEU A 336 -4.09 1.99 8.15
C LEU A 336 -4.93 3.27 8.10
N ARG A 337 -5.20 3.80 6.91
CA ARG A 337 -5.87 5.10 6.70
C ARG A 337 -7.04 5.40 7.66
N ASP A 338 -7.87 4.40 7.92
CA ASP A 338 -9.08 4.52 8.76
C ASP A 338 -8.97 3.77 10.10
N SER A 339 -7.80 3.25 10.46
CA SER A 339 -7.62 2.42 11.66
C SER A 339 -6.17 2.45 12.14
N LEU A 340 -5.97 2.91 13.38
CA LEU A 340 -4.70 2.80 14.08
C LEU A 340 -4.60 1.43 14.74
N LEU A 341 -3.50 0.72 14.49
CA LEU A 341 -3.21 -0.60 15.04
C LEU A 341 -1.96 -0.52 15.91
N MET A 342 -2.03 -1.16 17.08
CA MET A 342 -0.97 -1.19 18.09
C MET A 342 -0.03 -2.37 17.92
#